data_AF-A0A7U9P7T4-F1
#
_entry.id   AF-A0A7U9P7T4-F1
#
_cell.length_a   1.000
_cell.length_b   1.000
_cell.length_c   1.000
_cell.angle_alpha   90.00
_cell.angle_beta   90.00
_cell.angle_gamma   90.00
#
_symmetry.space_group_name_H-M   'P 1'
#
loop_
_entity.id
_entity.type
_entity.pdbx_description
1 polymer ?
#
loop_
_entity_poly.entity_id
_entity_poly.type
_entity_poly.pdbx_seq_one_letter_code
_entity_poly.pdbx_strand_id
1 'polypeptide(L)'
;FRPIFADLVVMAVGIRPNVDLARRSGIEVNRGIVVNDYLETSVPHIYAVGECAEHRGVVYGLVAPLYEQGKVLAEAICGRKGKPYEGSVVSTQLKVSGVDVFSAGEFMDVEGTESIKLYDEARSVYKKVVVRQGKIVGAVLFGDTSEGRKLFDMIQRGDSVEALSLSLFAPTASGGKGSLAAAMADADVVCGCNGVTKGAICQAIAEHGLKTVAEVRDYTNASRSCGGCKGLVAELLEHMLGEEANRYAVKETICGCTDLSREEVIAAIKEKRLMTVKEVMSVLGWKNEEGCSKCRPALNYYLGMLYPGEYDEEAESLFVNERLHANIQADGTYSVVPRIYGGVTTAEQLRNIADVAEKYNVPMIKITGGQRIDLLGVKKEDLPRIWADLGMPSGYAYAKALRTVKTCVGKQFCRFGTQDSTGLGIRMEQTFERLKTPHKVKMAVSACPRNCAESGIKDVGVVGVEGGWEIYVGGNGGTHLRAADLLCTVKTEDEVIEMTGAFLQYYRESAHYLERTSKWVECVGLEHIREVLFDVETRRALLERLHKALSATKDPWREIVENERLQQMLFRDIGDKEPVPVE
;
A
#
# COMPACT_ATOMS: atom_id res chain seq x y z
N PHE A 1 -7.75 30.57 -30.32
CA PHE A 1 -8.06 29.32 -29.58
C PHE A 1 -7.77 28.14 -30.47
N ARG A 2 -6.80 27.29 -30.09
CA ARG A 2 -6.48 26.07 -30.81
C ARG A 2 -7.20 24.92 -30.09
N PRO A 3 -8.15 24.22 -30.73
CA PRO A 3 -8.83 23.10 -30.08
C PRO A 3 -7.82 21.99 -29.77
N ILE A 4 -7.86 21.45 -28.54
CA ILE A 4 -7.10 20.28 -28.12
C ILE A 4 -8.08 19.10 -28.14
N PHE A 5 -7.85 18.15 -29.05
CA PHE A 5 -8.61 16.91 -29.11
C PHE A 5 -8.04 15.95 -28.07
N ALA A 6 -8.87 15.46 -27.15
CA ALA A 6 -8.48 14.53 -26.09
C ALA A 6 -9.59 13.52 -25.84
N ASP A 7 -9.23 12.26 -25.59
CA ASP A 7 -10.18 11.18 -25.23
C ASP A 7 -10.66 11.29 -23.77
N LEU A 8 -9.88 11.92 -22.90
CA LEU A 8 -10.20 12.15 -21.49
C LEU A 8 -9.57 13.47 -21.00
N VAL A 9 -10.36 14.26 -20.28
CA VAL A 9 -9.88 15.46 -19.58
C VAL A 9 -9.93 15.20 -18.08
N VAL A 10 -8.76 15.23 -17.42
CA VAL A 10 -8.65 15.18 -15.96
C VAL A 10 -8.49 16.61 -15.45
N MET A 11 -9.46 17.09 -14.67
CA MET A 11 -9.47 18.44 -14.12
C MET A 11 -9.47 18.39 -12.59
N ALA A 12 -8.46 19.00 -11.97
CA ALA A 12 -8.43 19.23 -10.52
C ALA A 12 -8.89 20.66 -10.23
N VAL A 13 -9.99 20.81 -9.48
CA VAL A 13 -10.64 22.10 -9.21
C VAL A 13 -10.03 22.89 -8.04
N GLY A 14 -9.03 22.33 -7.36
CA GLY A 14 -8.36 22.97 -6.23
C GLY A 14 -9.26 23.16 -5.01
N ILE A 15 -8.87 24.08 -4.13
CA ILE A 15 -9.61 24.45 -2.92
C ILE A 15 -9.98 25.93 -2.93
N ARG A 16 -11.00 26.30 -2.16
CA ARG A 16 -11.45 27.70 -1.98
C ARG A 16 -11.48 28.07 -0.49
N PRO A 17 -10.88 29.21 -0.09
CA PRO A 17 -10.99 29.72 1.27
C PRO A 17 -12.44 29.94 1.69
N ASN A 18 -12.80 29.45 2.88
CA ASN A 18 -14.06 29.81 3.52
C ASN A 18 -13.86 31.08 4.36
N VAL A 19 -14.34 32.22 3.84
CA VAL A 19 -14.17 33.55 4.44
C VAL A 19 -15.45 34.10 5.06
N ASP A 20 -16.54 33.33 5.09
CA ASP A 20 -17.86 33.86 5.45
C ASP A 20 -17.96 34.27 6.92
N LEU A 21 -17.22 33.61 7.81
CA LEU A 21 -17.12 34.03 9.20
C LEU A 21 -16.35 35.36 9.32
N ALA A 22 -15.16 35.44 8.71
CA ALA A 22 -14.34 36.64 8.75
C ALA A 22 -15.07 37.87 8.17
N ARG A 23 -15.77 37.67 7.04
CA ARG A 23 -16.59 38.72 6.41
C ARG A 23 -17.69 39.22 7.33
N ARG A 24 -18.44 38.32 7.98
CA ARG A 24 -19.51 38.70 8.93
C ARG A 24 -18.97 39.38 10.18
N SER A 25 -17.72 39.10 10.54
CA SER A 25 -17.03 39.73 11.67
C SER A 25 -16.34 41.06 11.33
N GLY A 26 -16.48 41.58 10.12
CA GLY A 26 -15.87 42.85 9.70
C GLY A 26 -14.36 42.78 9.45
N ILE A 27 -13.79 41.58 9.33
CA ILE A 27 -12.40 41.38 8.94
C ILE A 27 -12.29 41.56 7.43
N GLU A 28 -11.23 42.23 6.97
CA GLU A 28 -10.95 42.44 5.55
C GLU A 28 -10.70 41.11 4.85
N VAL A 29 -11.43 40.88 3.76
CA VAL A 29 -11.37 39.65 2.98
C VAL A 29 -11.36 39.99 1.49
N ASN A 30 -10.68 39.16 0.71
CA ASN A 30 -10.74 39.15 -0.76
C ASN A 30 -10.99 37.71 -1.25
N ARG A 31 -9.99 37.04 -1.81
CA ARG A 31 -10.03 35.61 -2.13
C ARG A 31 -9.86 34.78 -0.85
N GLY A 32 -9.06 35.26 0.10
CA GLY A 32 -8.91 34.77 1.47
C GLY A 32 -9.09 35.89 2.51
N ILE A 33 -8.72 35.62 3.76
CA ILE A 33 -8.63 36.60 4.84
C ILE A 33 -7.34 37.39 4.63
N VAL A 34 -7.45 38.70 4.40
CA VAL A 34 -6.29 39.54 4.09
C VAL A 34 -5.41 39.67 5.33
N VAL A 35 -4.12 39.36 5.17
CA VAL A 35 -3.13 39.47 6.25
C VAL A 35 -1.87 40.21 5.81
N ASN A 36 -1.22 40.86 6.78
CA ASN A 36 0.10 41.47 6.58
C ASN A 36 1.24 40.44 6.70
N ASP A 37 2.49 40.92 6.62
CA ASP A 37 3.70 40.08 6.69
C ASP A 37 3.92 39.38 8.04
N TYR A 38 3.14 39.72 9.06
CA TYR A 38 3.12 39.08 10.39
C TYR A 38 1.82 38.33 10.66
N LEU A 39 1.03 38.07 9.61
CA LEU A 39 -0.19 37.27 9.62
C LEU A 39 -1.33 37.92 10.42
N GLU A 40 -1.23 39.24 10.66
CA GLU A 40 -2.26 40.06 11.31
C GLU A 40 -3.35 40.42 10.31
N THR A 41 -4.60 40.33 10.76
CA THR A 41 -5.76 40.78 9.97
C THR A 41 -6.01 42.28 10.15
N SER A 42 -7.03 42.83 9.48
CA SER A 42 -7.46 44.22 9.67
C SER A 42 -8.02 44.53 11.07
N VAL A 43 -8.32 43.50 11.87
CA VAL A 43 -8.86 43.65 13.23
C VAL A 43 -7.75 43.36 14.25
N PRO A 44 -7.50 44.28 15.21
CA PRO A 44 -6.47 44.09 16.23
C PRO A 44 -6.63 42.77 16.99
N HIS A 45 -5.50 42.11 17.28
CA HIS A 45 -5.42 40.85 18.01
C HIS A 45 -6.11 39.65 17.33
N ILE A 46 -6.52 39.78 16.07
CA ILE A 46 -7.03 38.67 15.26
C ILE A 46 -6.03 38.40 14.13
N TYR A 47 -5.67 37.13 13.98
CA TYR A 47 -4.67 36.65 13.03
C TYR A 47 -5.28 35.57 12.13
N ALA A 48 -4.72 35.38 10.94
CA ALA A 48 -5.09 34.27 10.07
C ALA A 48 -3.84 33.59 9.51
N VAL A 49 -3.81 32.26 9.59
CA VAL A 49 -2.84 31.37 8.97
C VAL A 49 -3.61 30.23 8.36
N GLY A 50 -3.05 29.56 7.36
CA GLY A 50 -3.79 28.52 6.68
C GLY A 50 -3.97 28.79 5.20
N GLU A 51 -4.69 27.86 4.58
CA GLU A 51 -5.23 28.05 3.24
C GLU A 51 -6.30 29.14 3.19
N CYS A 52 -6.79 29.60 4.36
CA CYS A 52 -7.72 30.72 4.45
C CYS A 52 -7.05 32.08 4.40
N ALA A 53 -5.73 32.19 4.63
CA ALA A 53 -5.00 33.45 4.66
C ALA A 53 -4.59 33.90 3.25
N GLU A 54 -4.80 35.17 2.95
CA GLU A 54 -4.34 35.86 1.75
C GLU A 54 -3.22 36.83 2.11
N HIS A 55 -1.99 36.47 1.73
CA HIS A 55 -0.80 37.29 1.96
C HIS A 55 -0.35 37.90 0.64
N ARG A 56 -0.28 39.24 0.57
CA ARG A 56 0.10 40.00 -0.64
C ARG A 56 -0.66 39.57 -1.91
N GLY A 57 -1.96 39.26 -1.75
CA GLY A 57 -2.84 38.82 -2.86
C GLY A 57 -2.74 37.33 -3.21
N VAL A 58 -1.93 36.55 -2.49
CA VAL A 58 -1.70 35.12 -2.75
C VAL A 58 -2.35 34.25 -1.68
N VAL A 59 -3.05 33.20 -2.14
CA VAL A 59 -3.61 32.15 -1.29
C VAL A 59 -2.94 30.83 -1.65
N TYR A 60 -2.42 30.12 -0.65
CA TYR A 60 -1.76 28.83 -0.83
C TYR A 60 -2.72 27.66 -0.58
N GLY A 61 -2.66 26.63 -1.42
CA GLY A 61 -3.36 25.35 -1.22
C GLY A 61 -2.41 24.19 -0.97
N LEU A 62 -1.36 24.45 -0.19
CA LEU A 62 -0.29 23.51 0.10
C LEU A 62 0.10 23.62 1.57
N VAL A 63 0.51 22.51 2.17
CA VAL A 63 0.84 22.44 3.60
C VAL A 63 2.14 23.19 3.95
N ALA A 64 3.14 23.21 3.06
CA ALA A 64 4.44 23.81 3.37
C ALA A 64 4.37 25.33 3.67
N PRO A 65 3.69 26.16 2.85
CA PRO A 65 3.47 27.58 3.16
C PRO A 65 2.82 27.83 4.52
N LEU A 66 1.90 26.95 4.93
CA LEU A 66 1.18 27.09 6.20
C LEU A 66 2.09 26.95 7.42
N TYR A 67 3.10 26.07 7.35
CA TYR A 67 4.09 25.95 8.41
C TYR A 67 4.97 27.20 8.51
N GLU A 68 5.32 27.82 7.38
CA GLU A 68 6.07 29.08 7.36
C GLU A 68 5.24 30.21 7.97
N GLN A 69 3.97 30.35 7.57
CA GLN A 69 3.03 31.30 8.17
C GLN A 69 2.89 31.09 9.69
N GLY A 70 2.73 29.84 10.11
CA GLY A 70 2.62 29.48 11.53
C GLY A 70 3.86 29.83 12.34
N LYS A 71 5.07 29.62 11.79
CA LYS A 71 6.34 30.01 12.45
C LYS A 71 6.43 31.51 12.65
N VAL A 72 6.17 32.30 11.60
CA VAL A 72 6.21 33.77 11.66
C VAL A 72 5.17 34.30 12.66
N LEU A 73 3.94 33.78 12.61
CA LEU A 73 2.88 34.20 13.54
C LEU A 73 3.24 33.83 15.00
N ALA A 74 3.79 32.64 15.24
CA ALA A 74 4.17 32.20 16.58
C ALA A 74 5.23 33.13 17.19
N GLU A 75 6.24 33.53 16.41
CA GLU A 75 7.25 34.51 16.85
C GLU A 75 6.60 35.87 17.16
N ALA A 76 5.74 36.36 16.26
CA ALA A 76 5.05 37.64 16.39
C ALA A 76 4.19 37.71 17.67
N ILE A 77 3.36 36.70 17.94
CA ILE A 77 2.52 36.62 19.15
C ILE A 77 3.37 36.53 20.42
N CYS A 78 4.56 35.91 20.35
CA CYS A 78 5.49 35.83 21.48
C CYS A 78 6.30 37.13 21.71
N GLY A 79 5.97 38.22 21.01
CA GLY A 79 6.69 39.50 21.11
C GLY A 79 8.08 39.47 20.48
N ARG A 80 8.42 38.42 19.73
CA ARG A 80 9.67 38.29 18.99
C ARG A 80 9.38 38.69 17.54
N LYS A 81 9.65 39.94 17.17
CA LYS A 81 9.52 40.35 15.77
C LYS A 81 10.69 39.80 14.94
N GLY A 82 10.56 38.53 14.56
CA GLY A 82 11.47 37.85 13.64
C GLY A 82 11.32 38.34 12.20
N LYS A 83 11.78 37.52 11.25
CA LYS A 83 11.70 37.86 9.82
C LYS A 83 10.23 37.90 9.35
N PRO A 84 9.84 38.89 8.54
CA PRO A 84 8.50 38.92 7.94
C PRO A 84 8.28 37.69 7.05
N TYR A 85 7.02 37.27 6.92
CA TYR A 85 6.62 36.32 5.89
C TYR A 85 6.62 37.06 4.54
N GLU A 86 7.48 36.63 3.61
CA GLU A 86 7.65 37.27 2.28
C GLU A 86 6.90 36.53 1.16
N GLY A 87 6.24 35.41 1.50
CA GLY A 87 5.63 34.48 0.57
C GLY A 87 6.50 33.23 0.36
N SER A 88 5.85 32.10 0.06
CA SER A 88 6.50 30.81 -0.11
C SER A 88 6.74 30.45 -1.58
N VAL A 89 7.91 29.88 -1.86
CA VAL A 89 8.19 29.18 -3.14
C VAL A 89 7.54 27.81 -3.08
N VAL A 90 6.60 27.56 -3.98
CA VAL A 90 5.84 26.30 -4.00
C VAL A 90 6.54 25.23 -4.84
N SER A 91 6.42 23.98 -4.40
CA SER A 91 6.62 22.81 -5.24
C SER A 91 5.40 21.91 -5.17
N THR A 92 5.10 21.26 -6.28
CA THR A 92 3.99 20.33 -6.42
C THR A 92 4.49 19.06 -7.08
N GLN A 93 4.11 17.92 -6.50
CA GLN A 93 4.36 16.61 -7.07
C GLN A 93 3.02 15.90 -7.25
N LEU A 94 2.76 15.41 -8.46
CA LEU A 94 1.56 14.66 -8.76
C LEU A 94 1.67 13.25 -8.16
N LYS A 95 0.65 12.83 -7.41
CA LYS A 95 0.58 11.51 -6.76
C LYS A 95 -0.39 10.57 -7.49
N VAL A 96 -0.38 10.59 -8.82
CA VAL A 96 -1.18 9.70 -9.66
C VAL A 96 -0.29 8.55 -10.11
N SER A 97 -0.75 7.32 -9.91
CA SER A 97 0.01 6.13 -10.30
C SER A 97 0.32 6.14 -11.79
N GLY A 98 1.60 5.97 -12.15
CA GLY A 98 2.06 5.91 -13.53
C GLY A 98 2.32 7.27 -14.20
N VAL A 99 2.17 8.37 -13.47
CA VAL A 99 2.51 9.71 -13.98
C VAL A 99 3.33 10.46 -12.94
N ASP A 100 4.64 10.43 -13.11
CA ASP A 100 5.58 11.18 -12.29
C ASP A 100 5.71 12.61 -12.85
N VAL A 101 5.14 13.58 -12.13
CA VAL A 101 5.23 15.00 -12.49
C VAL A 101 5.68 15.81 -11.28
N PHE A 102 6.66 16.67 -11.50
CA PHE A 102 7.16 17.60 -10.51
C PHE A 102 7.22 19.01 -11.12
N SER A 103 6.81 20.02 -10.36
CA SER A 103 7.02 21.42 -10.72
C SER A 103 7.37 22.26 -9.50
N ALA A 104 8.21 23.26 -9.70
CA ALA A 104 8.68 24.15 -8.65
C ALA A 104 8.91 25.57 -9.18
N GLY A 105 8.67 26.58 -8.34
CA GLY A 105 8.98 27.98 -8.62
C GLY A 105 8.23 28.55 -9.83
N GLU A 106 8.89 29.46 -10.55
CA GLU A 106 8.37 30.12 -11.76
C GLU A 106 8.77 29.32 -13.00
N PHE A 107 7.91 28.37 -13.38
CA PHE A 107 8.20 27.42 -14.45
C PHE A 107 7.56 27.75 -15.81
N MET A 108 6.81 28.85 -15.89
CA MET A 108 6.21 29.36 -17.12
C MET A 108 7.24 30.15 -17.93
N ASP A 109 7.20 30.03 -19.26
CA ASP A 109 8.05 30.84 -20.14
C ASP A 109 7.46 32.26 -20.21
N VAL A 110 8.06 33.21 -19.48
CA VAL A 110 7.68 34.63 -19.47
C VAL A 110 8.83 35.50 -19.95
N GLU A 111 8.54 36.75 -20.34
CA GLU A 111 9.55 37.68 -20.83
C GLU A 111 10.69 37.89 -19.82
N GLY A 112 11.95 37.89 -20.29
CA GLY A 112 13.14 37.97 -19.44
C GLY A 112 13.55 36.66 -18.76
N THR A 113 12.99 35.50 -19.16
CA THR A 113 13.44 34.17 -18.73
C THR A 113 14.03 33.36 -19.88
N GLU A 114 14.98 32.50 -19.55
CA GLU A 114 15.57 31.49 -20.44
C GLU A 114 15.22 30.09 -19.94
N SER A 115 15.11 29.11 -20.83
CA SER A 115 14.74 27.75 -20.45
C SER A 115 15.73 26.73 -21.00
N ILE A 116 16.22 25.85 -20.13
CA ILE A 116 16.99 24.66 -20.51
C ILE A 116 16.02 23.48 -20.53
N LYS A 117 15.89 22.80 -21.68
CA LYS A 117 14.91 21.74 -21.91
C LYS A 117 15.61 20.46 -22.38
N LEU A 118 15.20 19.33 -21.80
CA LEU A 118 15.52 17.98 -22.26
C LEU A 118 14.22 17.23 -22.53
N TYR A 119 14.19 16.52 -23.65
CA TYR A 119 13.08 15.68 -24.04
C TYR A 119 13.61 14.36 -24.58
N ASP A 120 13.28 13.25 -23.91
CA ASP A 120 13.55 11.88 -24.32
C ASP A 120 12.20 11.18 -24.55
N GLU A 121 11.81 11.09 -25.82
CA GLU A 121 10.54 10.51 -26.24
C GLU A 121 10.47 9.00 -25.96
N ALA A 122 11.57 8.28 -26.14
CA ALA A 122 11.62 6.82 -25.96
C ALA A 122 11.36 6.40 -24.52
N ARG A 123 11.78 7.24 -23.56
CA ARG A 123 11.56 7.03 -22.13
C ARG A 123 10.41 7.86 -21.56
N SER A 124 9.75 8.67 -22.40
CA SER A 124 8.72 9.62 -21.97
C SER A 124 9.21 10.56 -20.85
N VAL A 125 10.46 11.02 -20.94
CA VAL A 125 11.07 11.92 -19.94
C VAL A 125 11.13 13.34 -20.51
N TYR A 126 10.66 14.32 -19.73
CA TYR A 126 10.82 15.74 -20.03
C TYR A 126 11.35 16.47 -18.80
N LYS A 127 12.40 17.27 -18.96
CA LYS A 127 12.98 18.11 -17.91
C LYS A 127 13.11 19.53 -18.42
N LYS A 128 12.62 20.51 -17.68
CA LYS A 128 12.73 21.94 -17.96
C LYS A 128 13.23 22.64 -16.72
N VAL A 129 14.23 23.50 -16.88
CA VAL A 129 14.73 24.43 -15.87
C VAL A 129 14.61 25.83 -16.42
N VAL A 130 14.04 26.75 -15.64
CA VAL A 130 13.84 28.15 -16.01
C VAL A 130 14.85 29.01 -15.26
N VAL A 131 15.48 29.91 -15.99
CA VAL A 131 16.57 30.77 -15.54
C VAL A 131 16.19 32.24 -15.77
N ARG A 132 16.45 33.11 -14.81
CA ARG A 132 16.31 34.57 -14.94
C ARG A 132 17.56 35.23 -14.42
N GLN A 133 18.18 36.09 -15.22
CA GLN A 133 19.41 36.81 -14.85
C GLN A 133 20.51 35.87 -14.32
N GLY A 134 20.69 34.71 -14.97
CA GLY A 134 21.67 33.70 -14.57
C GLY A 134 21.27 32.84 -13.37
N LYS A 135 20.13 33.07 -12.71
CA LYS A 135 19.67 32.29 -11.55
C LYS A 135 18.54 31.33 -11.89
N ILE A 136 18.52 30.17 -11.27
CA ILE A 136 17.45 29.18 -11.44
C ILE A 136 16.19 29.66 -10.68
N VAL A 137 15.09 29.84 -11.40
CA VAL A 137 13.83 30.36 -10.85
C VAL A 137 12.67 29.37 -10.91
N GLY A 138 12.78 28.30 -11.71
CA GLY A 138 11.72 27.30 -11.80
C GLY A 138 12.16 25.99 -12.45
N ALA A 139 11.36 24.95 -12.27
CA ALA A 139 11.58 23.65 -12.89
C ALA A 139 10.28 22.88 -13.17
N VAL A 140 10.28 22.06 -14.22
CA VAL A 140 9.25 21.06 -14.53
C VAL A 140 9.94 19.74 -14.89
N LEU A 141 9.53 18.65 -14.25
CA LEU A 141 9.99 17.29 -14.60
C LEU A 141 8.78 16.41 -14.87
N PHE A 142 8.89 15.54 -15.86
CA PHE A 142 7.90 14.54 -16.25
C PHE A 142 8.60 13.22 -16.54
N GLY A 143 8.02 12.10 -16.09
CA GLY A 143 8.56 10.75 -16.22
C GLY A 143 9.63 10.44 -15.18
N ASP A 144 10.76 11.15 -15.21
CA ASP A 144 11.81 11.03 -14.20
C ASP A 144 11.85 12.30 -13.32
N THR A 145 11.31 12.19 -12.11
CA THR A 145 11.26 13.29 -11.13
C THR A 145 12.30 13.15 -10.01
N SER A 146 13.25 12.22 -10.11
CA SER A 146 14.24 11.93 -9.05
C SER A 146 15.01 13.18 -8.59
N GLU A 147 15.34 14.07 -9.53
CA GLU A 147 16.08 15.31 -9.29
C GLU A 147 15.20 16.49 -8.84
N GLY A 148 13.88 16.31 -8.71
CA GLY A 148 12.96 17.40 -8.41
C GLY A 148 13.30 18.11 -7.10
N ARG A 149 13.75 17.35 -6.09
CA ARG A 149 14.13 17.90 -4.79
C ARG A 149 15.33 18.83 -4.89
N LYS A 150 16.39 18.38 -5.55
CA LYS A 150 17.63 19.14 -5.75
C LYS A 150 17.34 20.44 -6.50
N LEU A 151 16.53 20.39 -7.54
CA LEU A 151 16.13 21.57 -8.30
C LEU A 151 15.33 22.56 -7.46
N PHE A 152 14.43 22.08 -6.59
CA PHE A 152 13.71 22.93 -5.65
C PHE A 152 14.65 23.67 -4.69
N ASP A 153 15.62 22.96 -4.12
CA ASP A 153 16.58 23.54 -3.19
C ASP A 153 17.45 24.61 -3.89
N MET A 154 17.86 24.36 -5.15
CA MET A 154 18.56 25.36 -5.97
C MET A 154 17.71 26.61 -6.24
N ILE A 155 16.41 26.45 -6.50
CA ILE A 155 15.47 27.57 -6.69
C ILE A 155 15.35 28.38 -5.40
N GLN A 156 15.21 27.73 -4.23
CA GLN A 156 15.09 28.43 -2.95
C GLN A 156 16.33 29.23 -2.59
N ARG A 157 17.54 28.75 -2.94
CA ARG A 157 18.80 29.46 -2.72
C ARG A 157 19.07 30.55 -3.76
N GLY A 158 18.37 30.52 -4.90
CA GLY A 158 18.66 31.39 -6.04
C GLY A 158 20.01 31.08 -6.67
N ASP A 159 20.34 29.79 -6.77
CA ASP A 159 21.62 29.30 -7.30
C ASP A 159 21.79 29.70 -8.78
N SER A 160 23.05 29.93 -9.16
CA SER A 160 23.42 30.25 -10.53
C SER A 160 23.23 29.06 -11.47
N VAL A 161 22.90 29.31 -12.73
CA VAL A 161 22.73 28.27 -13.76
C VAL A 161 24.01 27.46 -13.99
N GLU A 162 25.18 28.03 -13.70
CA GLU A 162 26.48 27.36 -13.78
C GLU A 162 26.63 26.24 -12.73
N ALA A 163 25.85 26.27 -11.64
CA ALA A 163 25.80 25.18 -10.66
C ALA A 163 24.98 23.98 -11.16
N LEU A 164 24.28 24.11 -12.28
CA LEU A 164 23.49 23.06 -12.89
C LEU A 164 24.41 22.02 -13.55
N SER A 165 24.52 20.84 -12.94
CA SER A 165 25.33 19.76 -13.52
C SER A 165 24.71 19.24 -14.81
N LEU A 166 25.53 19.06 -15.87
CA LEU A 166 25.12 18.38 -17.11
C LEU A 166 24.62 16.94 -16.87
N SER A 167 25.03 16.30 -15.77
CA SER A 167 24.52 14.98 -15.36
C SER A 167 23.03 14.96 -15.02
N LEU A 168 22.43 16.11 -14.68
CA LEU A 168 20.99 16.28 -14.50
C LEU A 168 20.19 15.92 -15.77
N PHE A 169 20.84 16.06 -16.92
CA PHE A 169 20.30 15.81 -18.26
C PHE A 169 20.87 14.52 -18.88
N ALA A 170 21.71 13.77 -18.18
CA ALA A 170 22.17 12.46 -18.63
C ALA A 170 21.18 11.37 -18.19
N PRO A 171 20.96 10.30 -18.98
CA PRO A 171 20.17 9.17 -18.53
C PRO A 171 20.90 8.48 -17.38
N THR A 172 20.35 8.51 -16.17
CA THR A 172 20.94 7.82 -15.02
C THR A 172 20.88 6.31 -15.25
N ALA A 173 22.04 5.67 -15.39
CA ALA A 173 22.17 4.26 -15.11
C ALA A 173 21.96 4.07 -13.60
N SER A 174 20.94 3.29 -13.24
CA SER A 174 20.70 2.85 -11.87
C SER A 174 21.92 2.06 -11.37
N GLY A 175 22.72 2.68 -10.50
CA GLY A 175 23.88 1.99 -9.91
C GLY A 175 24.89 2.92 -9.27
N GLY A 176 24.64 3.34 -8.03
CA GLY A 176 25.62 4.04 -7.21
C GLY A 176 25.24 4.01 -5.74
N LYS A 177 25.77 3.04 -4.99
CA LYS A 177 25.68 2.96 -3.52
C LYS A 177 26.62 4.01 -2.89
N GLY A 178 26.19 5.27 -2.85
CA GLY A 178 26.74 6.29 -1.96
C GLY A 178 25.59 6.90 -1.17
N SER A 179 25.70 6.97 0.17
CA SER A 179 24.64 7.55 1.00
C SER A 179 24.48 9.03 0.69
N LEU A 180 23.32 9.41 0.14
CA LEU A 180 22.97 10.78 -0.20
C LEU A 180 22.89 11.65 1.06
N ALA A 181 22.52 11.05 2.20
CA ALA A 181 22.41 11.71 3.50
C ALA A 181 23.75 12.26 4.03
N ALA A 182 24.85 11.55 3.81
CA ALA A 182 26.16 11.94 4.32
C ALA A 182 26.70 13.22 3.63
N ALA A 183 26.37 13.42 2.35
CA ALA A 183 26.87 14.52 1.54
C ALA A 183 26.12 15.86 1.73
N MET A 184 24.97 15.86 2.42
CA MET A 184 24.16 17.07 2.65
C MET A 184 24.76 17.99 3.73
N ALA A 185 24.60 19.30 3.59
CA ALA A 185 24.90 20.28 4.63
C ALA A 185 23.77 20.36 5.69
N ASP A 186 24.07 20.84 6.89
CA ASP A 186 23.07 20.93 7.97
C ASP A 186 21.88 21.84 7.65
N ALA A 187 22.08 22.84 6.79
CA ALA A 187 21.02 23.72 6.32
C ALA A 187 20.12 23.07 5.24
N ASP A 188 20.55 21.97 4.64
CA ASP A 188 19.79 21.32 3.55
C ASP A 188 18.50 20.71 4.08
N VAL A 189 17.41 20.91 3.34
CA VAL A 189 16.07 20.51 3.77
C VAL A 189 15.81 19.05 3.38
N VAL A 190 15.71 18.17 4.38
CA VAL A 190 15.43 16.73 4.27
C VAL A 190 13.94 16.46 4.06
N CYS A 191 13.06 17.16 4.79
CA CYS A 191 11.61 17.03 4.62
C CYS A 191 11.02 18.28 3.97
N GLY A 192 10.77 18.23 2.67
CA GLY A 192 10.19 19.37 1.93
C GLY A 192 8.77 19.75 2.35
N CYS A 193 7.93 18.78 2.76
CA CYS A 193 6.56 19.07 3.17
C CYS A 193 6.47 19.83 4.51
N ASN A 194 7.42 19.59 5.42
CA ASN A 194 7.40 20.12 6.78
C ASN A 194 8.58 21.06 7.05
N GLY A 195 9.39 21.36 6.02
CA GLY A 195 10.55 22.26 6.10
C GLY A 195 11.61 21.83 7.13
N VAL A 196 11.86 20.52 7.26
CA VAL A 196 12.82 19.98 8.26
C VAL A 196 14.19 19.81 7.62
N THR A 197 15.22 20.41 8.21
CA THR A 197 16.61 20.32 7.72
C THR A 197 17.36 19.10 8.27
N LYS A 198 18.47 18.74 7.62
CA LYS A 198 19.43 17.75 8.11
C LYS A 198 19.90 18.11 9.51
N GLY A 199 20.30 19.36 9.73
CA GLY A 199 20.77 19.86 11.02
C GLY A 199 19.71 19.70 12.11
N ALA A 200 18.44 20.01 11.82
CA ALA A 200 17.35 19.82 12.78
C ALA A 200 17.14 18.34 13.15
N ILE A 201 17.29 17.42 12.19
CA ILE A 201 17.20 15.98 12.44
C ILE A 201 18.41 15.47 13.22
N CYS A 202 19.63 15.82 12.79
CA CYS A 202 20.87 15.44 13.46
C CYS A 202 20.95 16.00 14.89
N GLN A 203 20.56 17.26 15.10
CA GLN A 203 20.46 17.88 16.42
C GLN A 203 19.42 17.17 17.28
N ALA A 204 18.23 16.88 16.73
CA ALA A 204 17.21 16.15 17.47
C ALA A 204 17.69 14.75 17.89
N ILE A 205 18.38 14.04 17.00
CA ILE A 205 19.00 12.73 17.30
C ILE A 205 20.05 12.88 18.40
N ALA A 206 20.94 13.87 18.30
CA ALA A 206 22.04 14.05 19.25
C ALA A 206 21.58 14.53 20.64
N GLU A 207 20.66 15.51 20.71
CA GLU A 207 20.23 16.14 21.95
C GLU A 207 19.15 15.34 22.68
N HIS A 208 18.22 14.73 21.94
CA HIS A 208 17.10 13.98 22.51
C HIS A 208 17.29 12.47 22.42
N GLY A 209 18.44 12.01 21.92
CA GLY A 209 18.78 10.59 21.84
C GLY A 209 17.79 9.77 21.02
N LEU A 210 17.22 10.37 19.96
CA LEU A 210 16.22 9.70 19.11
C LEU A 210 16.88 8.58 18.31
N LYS A 211 16.29 7.39 18.30
CA LYS A 211 16.92 6.18 17.79
C LYS A 211 16.18 5.54 16.63
N THR A 212 14.97 6.02 16.33
CA THR A 212 14.14 5.49 15.23
C THR A 212 13.58 6.54 14.30
N VAL A 213 13.22 6.11 13.09
CA VAL A 213 12.49 6.94 12.13
C VAL A 213 11.13 7.38 12.70
N ALA A 214 10.50 6.57 13.55
CA ALA A 214 9.24 6.92 14.20
C ALA A 214 9.43 8.04 15.22
N GLU A 215 10.44 7.95 16.08
CA GLU A 215 10.79 8.98 17.06
C GLU A 215 11.23 10.28 16.37
N VAL A 216 12.06 10.19 15.33
CA VAL A 216 12.45 11.35 14.52
C VAL A 216 11.21 11.96 13.85
N ARG A 217 10.30 11.15 13.31
CA ARG A 217 9.03 11.64 12.75
C ARG A 217 8.20 12.32 13.83
N ASP A 218 8.14 11.74 15.01
CA ASP A 218 7.24 12.21 16.06
C ASP A 218 7.73 13.49 16.72
N TYR A 219 9.06 13.67 16.78
CA TYR A 219 9.72 14.86 17.27
C TYR A 219 9.84 15.97 16.22
N THR A 220 10.38 15.66 15.05
CA THR A 220 10.74 16.66 14.02
C THR A 220 9.65 16.93 12.99
N ASN A 221 8.59 16.10 12.96
CA ASN A 221 7.61 16.00 11.87
C ASN A 221 8.16 15.46 10.53
N ALA A 222 9.45 15.17 10.38
CA ALA A 222 9.96 14.59 9.14
C ALA A 222 9.24 13.26 8.81
N SER A 223 8.93 13.01 7.54
CA SER A 223 8.23 11.78 7.08
C SER A 223 6.76 11.62 7.53
N ARG A 224 6.17 12.61 8.20
CA ARG A 224 4.75 12.56 8.66
C ARG A 224 3.73 12.78 7.55
N SER A 225 3.98 13.73 6.65
CA SER A 225 2.96 14.24 5.71
C SER A 225 2.89 13.44 4.40
N CYS A 226 3.99 13.35 3.65
CA CYS A 226 4.02 12.62 2.38
C CYS A 226 4.80 11.30 2.44
N GLY A 227 5.60 11.08 3.49
CA GLY A 227 6.46 9.90 3.66
C GLY A 227 7.68 9.81 2.73
N GLY A 228 7.83 10.70 1.75
CA GLY A 228 8.89 10.62 0.73
C GLY A 228 10.32 10.71 1.28
N CYS A 229 10.53 11.42 2.39
CA CYS A 229 11.84 11.53 3.05
C CYS A 229 12.14 10.38 4.02
N LYS A 230 11.29 9.35 4.12
CA LYS A 230 11.45 8.26 5.11
C LYS A 230 12.78 7.52 4.94
N GLY A 231 13.18 7.24 3.70
CA GLY A 231 14.47 6.59 3.40
C GLY A 231 15.66 7.45 3.82
N LEU A 232 15.63 8.74 3.49
CA LEU A 232 16.71 9.68 3.83
C LEU A 232 16.83 9.91 5.35
N VAL A 233 15.71 9.92 6.08
CA VAL A 233 15.70 9.96 7.56
C VAL A 233 16.30 8.68 8.15
N ALA A 234 16.03 7.52 7.56
CA ALA A 234 16.64 6.25 7.98
C ALA A 234 18.16 6.27 7.76
N GLU A 235 18.63 6.73 6.60
CA GLU A 235 20.07 6.88 6.31
C GLU A 235 20.76 7.85 7.29
N LEU A 236 20.12 8.98 7.65
CA LEU A 236 20.68 9.91 8.64
C LEU A 236 20.77 9.30 10.03
N LEU A 237 19.78 8.51 10.45
CA LEU A 237 19.83 7.76 11.70
C LEU A 237 20.96 6.74 11.71
N GLU A 238 21.11 5.96 10.63
CA GLU A 238 22.21 5.01 10.46
C GLU A 238 23.57 5.70 10.49
N HIS A 239 23.69 6.85 9.83
CA HIS A 239 24.92 7.61 9.79
C HIS A 239 25.32 8.19 11.17
N MET A 240 24.34 8.73 11.90
CA MET A 240 24.58 9.36 13.21
C MET A 240 24.82 8.35 14.34
N LEU A 241 24.18 7.18 14.28
CA LEU A 241 24.24 6.16 15.32
C LEU A 241 25.27 5.05 15.01
N GLY A 242 25.81 4.98 13.79
CA GLY A 242 26.81 3.98 13.41
C GLY A 242 26.33 2.53 13.63
N GLU A 243 27.21 1.64 14.13
CA GLU A 243 26.82 0.28 14.52
C GLU A 243 25.77 0.23 15.65
N GLU A 244 25.56 1.31 16.41
CA GLU A 244 24.46 1.38 17.37
C GLU A 244 23.09 1.55 16.72
N ALA A 245 23.00 2.02 15.46
CA ALA A 245 21.75 2.03 14.70
C ALA A 245 21.13 0.63 14.61
N ASN A 246 21.98 -0.41 14.52
CA ASN A 246 21.56 -1.82 14.52
C ASN A 246 21.21 -2.33 15.93
N ARG A 247 21.77 -1.74 17.00
CA ARG A 247 21.38 -2.06 18.39
C ARG A 247 20.06 -1.40 18.81
N TYR A 248 19.70 -0.29 18.16
CA TYR A 248 18.46 0.44 18.37
C TYR A 248 17.47 0.32 17.22
N ALA A 249 17.66 -0.68 16.33
CA ALA A 249 16.57 -1.16 15.50
C ALA A 249 15.44 -1.51 16.46
N VAL A 250 14.49 -0.58 16.61
CA VAL A 250 13.40 -0.76 17.58
C VAL A 250 12.73 -2.03 17.16
N LYS A 251 12.85 -2.99 18.08
CA LYS A 251 12.18 -4.27 18.06
C LYS A 251 10.80 -4.05 17.47
N GLU A 252 10.59 -4.53 16.26
CA GLU A 252 9.36 -4.25 15.54
C GLU A 252 8.22 -4.97 16.25
N THR A 253 7.37 -4.19 16.91
CA THR A 253 6.21 -4.72 17.62
C THR A 253 5.02 -4.79 16.68
N ILE A 254 4.04 -5.63 17.02
CA ILE A 254 2.81 -5.78 16.23
C ILE A 254 2.08 -4.43 16.08
N CYS A 255 2.03 -3.67 17.18
CA CYS A 255 1.44 -2.33 17.26
C CYS A 255 1.81 -1.68 18.60
N GLY A 256 1.37 -0.43 18.83
CA GLY A 256 1.59 0.27 20.11
C GLY A 256 0.91 -0.33 21.35
N CYS A 257 0.12 -1.41 21.21
CA CYS A 257 -0.49 -2.10 22.35
C CYS A 257 0.46 -3.09 23.04
N THR A 258 1.65 -3.38 22.49
CA THR A 258 2.62 -4.31 23.07
C THR A 258 4.06 -3.86 22.80
N ASP A 259 4.97 -4.24 23.68
CA ASP A 259 6.42 -4.06 23.51
C ASP A 259 7.09 -5.35 22.99
N LEU A 260 6.29 -6.38 22.67
CA LEU A 260 6.75 -7.67 22.16
C LEU A 260 6.82 -7.69 20.63
N SER A 261 7.82 -8.40 20.11
CA SER A 261 7.95 -8.66 18.67
C SER A 261 6.99 -9.77 18.26
N ARG A 262 6.78 -9.92 16.95
CA ARG A 262 6.00 -11.04 16.41
C ARG A 262 6.55 -12.39 16.88
N GLU A 263 7.86 -12.57 16.82
CA GLU A 263 8.56 -13.82 17.13
C GLU A 263 8.37 -14.21 18.58
N GLU A 264 8.48 -13.25 19.49
CA GLU A 264 8.24 -13.48 20.92
C GLU A 264 6.78 -13.79 21.21
N VAL A 265 5.83 -13.11 20.55
CA VAL A 265 4.41 -13.40 20.71
C VAL A 265 4.10 -14.82 20.23
N ILE A 266 4.60 -15.22 19.07
CA ILE A 266 4.45 -16.58 18.54
C ILE A 266 5.11 -17.60 19.47
N ALA A 267 6.32 -17.32 19.98
CA ALA A 267 7.02 -18.20 20.90
C ALA A 267 6.23 -18.36 22.21
N ALA A 268 5.71 -17.27 22.78
CA ALA A 268 4.95 -17.30 24.01
C ALA A 268 3.59 -17.99 23.86
N ILE A 269 2.90 -17.81 22.71
CA ILE A 269 1.69 -18.57 22.37
C ILE A 269 2.00 -20.07 22.41
N LYS A 270 3.09 -20.50 21.76
CA LYS A 270 3.51 -21.91 21.72
C LYS A 270 3.88 -22.44 23.11
N GLU A 271 4.76 -21.74 23.81
CA GLU A 271 5.32 -22.15 25.10
C GLU A 271 4.23 -22.29 26.17
N LYS A 272 3.31 -21.32 26.22
CA LYS A 272 2.24 -21.27 27.22
C LYS A 272 0.94 -21.91 26.75
N ARG A 273 0.89 -22.39 25.50
CA ARG A 273 -0.29 -22.96 24.82
C ARG A 273 -1.53 -22.06 24.96
N LEU A 274 -1.38 -20.79 24.59
CA LEU A 274 -2.47 -19.80 24.65
C LEU A 274 -3.44 -20.06 23.49
N MET A 275 -4.74 -20.10 23.77
CA MET A 275 -5.77 -20.58 22.84
C MET A 275 -6.78 -19.52 22.41
N THR A 276 -6.77 -18.31 22.99
CA THR A 276 -7.69 -17.23 22.60
C THR A 276 -6.95 -15.90 22.47
N VAL A 277 -7.46 -14.98 21.66
CA VAL A 277 -6.87 -13.64 21.48
C VAL A 277 -6.83 -12.90 22.83
N LYS A 278 -7.89 -13.02 23.62
CA LYS A 278 -8.01 -12.41 24.95
C LYS A 278 -6.98 -12.98 25.94
N GLU A 279 -6.79 -14.30 25.93
CA GLU A 279 -5.78 -14.94 26.76
C GLU A 279 -4.36 -14.50 26.37
N VAL A 280 -4.06 -14.40 25.08
CA VAL A 280 -2.78 -13.86 24.60
C VAL A 280 -2.55 -12.45 25.11
N MET A 281 -3.54 -11.57 24.96
CA MET A 281 -3.44 -10.18 25.43
C MET A 281 -3.26 -10.10 26.94
N SER A 282 -4.02 -10.88 27.71
CA SER A 282 -3.96 -10.86 29.18
C SER A 282 -2.64 -11.42 29.71
N VAL A 283 -2.18 -12.56 29.21
CA VAL A 283 -0.97 -13.24 29.70
C VAL A 283 0.29 -12.48 29.29
N LEU A 284 0.29 -11.85 28.11
CA LEU A 284 1.45 -11.10 27.59
C LEU A 284 1.41 -9.62 27.96
N GLY A 285 0.46 -9.17 28.78
CA GLY A 285 0.42 -7.81 29.31
C GLY A 285 0.16 -6.73 28.26
N TRP A 286 -0.79 -6.96 27.35
CA TRP A 286 -1.19 -5.95 26.37
C TRP A 286 -1.66 -4.67 27.08
N LYS A 287 -1.17 -3.51 26.62
CA LYS A 287 -1.49 -2.19 27.18
C LYS A 287 -2.97 -1.81 27.01
N ASN A 288 -3.62 -2.36 25.99
CA ASN A 288 -5.05 -2.23 25.73
C ASN A 288 -5.66 -3.62 25.73
N GLU A 289 -6.50 -3.91 26.73
CA GLU A 289 -7.12 -5.22 26.96
C GLU A 289 -8.03 -5.67 25.82
N GLU A 290 -8.65 -4.73 25.11
CA GLU A 290 -9.50 -5.02 23.94
C GLU A 290 -8.68 -5.10 22.64
N GLY A 291 -7.41 -4.70 22.68
CA GLY A 291 -6.55 -4.56 21.51
C GLY A 291 -7.03 -3.51 20.50
N CYS A 292 -6.41 -3.50 19.33
CA CYS A 292 -6.73 -2.58 18.25
C CYS A 292 -6.94 -3.32 16.92
N SER A 293 -7.31 -2.57 15.88
CA SER A 293 -7.52 -3.09 14.51
C SER A 293 -6.28 -3.71 13.85
N LYS A 294 -5.10 -3.59 14.47
CA LYS A 294 -3.85 -4.22 14.00
C LYS A 294 -3.58 -5.55 14.72
N CYS A 295 -3.61 -5.56 16.06
CA CYS A 295 -3.22 -6.74 16.82
C CYS A 295 -4.32 -7.80 16.91
N ARG A 296 -5.60 -7.43 17.00
CA ARG A 296 -6.68 -8.44 17.08
C ARG A 296 -6.66 -9.40 15.88
N PRO A 297 -6.63 -8.92 14.62
CA PRO A 297 -6.62 -9.83 13.48
C PRO A 297 -5.28 -10.58 13.34
N ALA A 298 -4.17 -9.95 13.75
CA ALA A 298 -2.86 -10.61 13.72
C ALA A 298 -2.78 -11.78 14.71
N LEU A 299 -3.24 -11.59 15.95
CA LEU A 299 -3.29 -12.65 16.96
C LEU A 299 -4.24 -13.77 16.53
N ASN A 300 -5.41 -13.43 15.99
CA ASN A 300 -6.36 -14.39 15.44
C ASN A 300 -5.73 -15.25 14.33
N TYR A 301 -4.99 -14.61 13.41
CA TYR A 301 -4.23 -15.32 12.37
C TYR A 301 -3.13 -16.22 12.95
N TYR A 302 -2.32 -15.73 13.92
CA TYR A 302 -1.24 -16.53 14.49
C TYR A 302 -1.76 -17.75 15.26
N LEU A 303 -2.84 -17.62 16.04
CA LEU A 303 -3.48 -18.73 16.72
C LEU A 303 -3.98 -19.79 15.72
N GLY A 304 -4.70 -19.38 14.67
CA GLY A 304 -5.17 -20.30 13.63
C GLY A 304 -4.06 -20.93 12.79
N MET A 305 -2.93 -20.23 12.62
CA MET A 305 -1.75 -20.77 11.95
C MET A 305 -1.05 -21.83 12.81
N LEU A 306 -0.96 -21.61 14.12
CA LEU A 306 -0.24 -22.49 15.06
C LEU A 306 -1.06 -23.71 15.45
N TYR A 307 -2.38 -23.57 15.55
CA TYR A 307 -3.29 -24.60 16.04
C TYR A 307 -4.40 -24.92 15.03
N PRO A 308 -4.05 -25.36 13.80
CA PRO A 308 -5.04 -25.66 12.77
C PRO A 308 -5.97 -26.79 13.24
N GLY A 309 -7.28 -26.52 13.23
CA GLY A 309 -8.34 -27.45 13.65
C GLY A 309 -8.56 -27.53 15.17
N GLU A 310 -7.70 -26.92 15.98
CA GLU A 310 -7.82 -26.86 17.44
C GLU A 310 -8.27 -25.47 17.93
N TYR A 311 -7.86 -24.40 17.23
CA TYR A 311 -8.27 -23.04 17.52
C TYR A 311 -9.63 -22.71 16.88
N ASP A 312 -10.56 -22.19 17.67
CA ASP A 312 -11.82 -21.65 17.20
C ASP A 312 -11.65 -20.17 16.82
N GLU A 313 -11.90 -19.84 15.55
CA GLU A 313 -11.61 -18.50 15.04
C GLU A 313 -12.60 -17.47 15.59
N GLU A 314 -12.06 -16.43 16.23
CA GLU A 314 -12.87 -15.35 16.78
C GLU A 314 -13.33 -14.37 15.69
N ALA A 315 -14.60 -14.46 15.30
CA ALA A 315 -15.20 -13.66 14.22
C ALA A 315 -15.10 -12.15 14.46
N GLU A 316 -15.16 -11.70 15.72
CA GLU A 316 -15.08 -10.29 16.13
C GLU A 316 -13.68 -9.72 15.93
N SER A 317 -12.67 -10.58 15.87
CA SER A 317 -11.27 -10.22 15.65
C SER A 317 -10.90 -10.17 14.16
N LEU A 318 -11.84 -10.45 13.25
CA LEU A 318 -11.66 -10.36 11.80
C LEU A 318 -12.08 -9.00 11.23
N PHE A 319 -11.46 -8.60 10.12
CA PHE A 319 -11.97 -7.49 9.32
C PHE A 319 -13.37 -7.81 8.76
N VAL A 320 -14.19 -6.78 8.54
CA VAL A 320 -15.57 -6.92 8.04
C VAL A 320 -15.68 -7.83 6.82
N ASN A 321 -14.74 -7.73 5.88
CA ASN A 321 -14.74 -8.54 4.67
C ASN A 321 -14.52 -10.03 4.94
N GLU A 322 -13.70 -10.35 5.95
CA GLU A 322 -13.39 -11.72 6.35
C GLU A 322 -14.50 -12.29 7.23
N ARG A 323 -15.07 -11.47 8.12
CA ARG A 323 -16.20 -11.81 8.98
C ARG A 323 -17.49 -12.08 8.21
N LEU A 324 -17.78 -11.31 7.17
CA LEU A 324 -18.99 -11.44 6.36
C LEU A 324 -18.79 -12.30 5.11
N HIS A 325 -17.57 -12.79 4.90
CA HIS A 325 -17.21 -13.61 3.74
C HIS A 325 -17.61 -12.99 2.38
N ALA A 326 -17.52 -11.66 2.27
CA ALA A 326 -17.85 -10.85 1.10
C ALA A 326 -17.08 -9.51 1.14
N ASN A 327 -16.74 -8.90 0.00
CA ASN A 327 -16.15 -7.55 0.04
C ASN A 327 -17.24 -6.50 0.15
N ILE A 328 -17.14 -5.63 1.16
CA ILE A 328 -17.94 -4.41 1.26
C ILE A 328 -17.55 -3.40 0.17
N GLN A 329 -18.54 -2.71 -0.38
CA GLN A 329 -18.41 -1.67 -1.40
C GLN A 329 -18.57 -0.26 -0.80
N ALA A 330 -18.27 0.77 -1.57
CA ALA A 330 -18.27 2.16 -1.11
C ALA A 330 -19.65 2.65 -0.62
N ASP A 331 -20.73 2.09 -1.16
CA ASP A 331 -22.12 2.38 -0.80
C ASP A 331 -22.68 1.47 0.30
N GLY A 332 -21.84 0.62 0.90
CA GLY A 332 -22.23 -0.33 1.94
C GLY A 332 -22.81 -1.64 1.41
N THR A 333 -22.95 -1.81 0.09
CA THR A 333 -23.32 -3.09 -0.53
C THR A 333 -22.14 -4.07 -0.56
N TYR A 334 -22.35 -5.26 -1.11
CA TYR A 334 -21.39 -6.36 -1.12
C TYR A 334 -21.17 -6.92 -2.53
N SER A 335 -20.11 -7.71 -2.66
CA SER A 335 -19.76 -8.47 -3.88
C SER A 335 -19.88 -9.97 -3.65
N VAL A 336 -20.39 -10.67 -4.66
CA VAL A 336 -20.44 -12.13 -4.71
C VAL A 336 -19.62 -12.61 -5.91
N VAL A 337 -18.58 -13.40 -5.64
CA VAL A 337 -17.66 -13.92 -6.67
C VAL A 337 -17.69 -15.44 -6.61
N PRO A 338 -18.49 -16.12 -7.44
CA PRO A 338 -18.49 -17.58 -7.52
C PRO A 338 -17.14 -18.14 -7.95
N ARG A 339 -16.77 -19.30 -7.45
CA ARG A 339 -15.52 -19.99 -7.81
C ARG A 339 -15.61 -20.53 -9.23
N ILE A 340 -14.69 -20.09 -10.08
CA ILE A 340 -14.52 -20.56 -11.47
C ILE A 340 -13.08 -21.04 -11.68
N TYR A 341 -12.78 -22.31 -11.42
CA TYR A 341 -11.40 -22.81 -11.36
C TYR A 341 -10.65 -22.60 -12.68
N GLY A 342 -9.46 -21.99 -12.59
CA GLY A 342 -8.62 -21.70 -13.77
C GLY A 342 -9.29 -20.81 -14.85
N GLY A 343 -10.44 -20.19 -14.56
CA GLY A 343 -11.24 -19.46 -15.54
C GLY A 343 -12.11 -20.35 -16.45
N VAL A 344 -12.30 -21.62 -16.11
CA VAL A 344 -13.08 -22.59 -16.90
C VAL A 344 -14.50 -22.70 -16.33
N THR A 345 -15.51 -22.54 -17.19
CA THR A 345 -16.93 -22.62 -16.82
C THR A 345 -17.76 -23.31 -17.91
N THR A 346 -18.98 -23.71 -17.58
CA THR A 346 -19.95 -24.31 -18.51
C THR A 346 -21.10 -23.34 -18.82
N ALA A 347 -21.82 -23.60 -19.92
CA ALA A 347 -23.02 -22.83 -20.25
C ALA A 347 -24.12 -22.92 -19.17
N GLU A 348 -24.19 -24.05 -18.46
CA GLU A 348 -25.11 -24.25 -17.34
C GLU A 348 -24.74 -23.38 -16.14
N GLN A 349 -23.46 -23.35 -15.74
CA GLN A 349 -22.98 -22.48 -14.67
C GLN A 349 -23.20 -21.00 -15.01
N LEU A 350 -22.95 -20.60 -16.26
CA LEU A 350 -23.20 -19.24 -16.72
C LEU A 350 -24.68 -18.87 -16.68
N ARG A 351 -25.58 -19.79 -17.08
CA ARG A 351 -27.03 -19.59 -16.93
C ARG A 351 -27.42 -19.43 -15.46
N ASN A 352 -26.95 -20.31 -14.58
CA ASN A 352 -27.22 -20.21 -13.16
C ASN A 352 -26.76 -18.87 -12.55
N ILE A 353 -25.55 -18.40 -12.89
CA ILE A 353 -25.06 -17.09 -12.45
C ILE A 353 -25.96 -15.96 -12.98
N ALA A 354 -26.42 -16.04 -14.23
CA ALA A 354 -27.33 -15.06 -14.82
C ALA A 354 -28.72 -15.07 -14.14
N ASP A 355 -29.29 -16.25 -13.91
CA ASP A 355 -30.59 -16.42 -13.25
C ASP A 355 -30.57 -15.87 -11.82
N VAL A 356 -29.50 -16.14 -11.07
CA VAL A 356 -29.29 -15.54 -9.74
C VAL A 356 -29.13 -14.03 -9.83
N ALA A 357 -28.33 -13.53 -10.77
CA ALA A 357 -28.14 -12.09 -10.93
C ALA A 357 -29.46 -11.37 -11.23
N GLU A 358 -30.32 -11.95 -12.07
CA GLU A 358 -31.65 -11.43 -12.37
C GLU A 358 -32.58 -11.50 -11.14
N LYS A 359 -32.65 -12.66 -10.46
CA LYS A 359 -33.50 -12.88 -9.27
C LYS A 359 -33.26 -11.85 -8.16
N TYR A 360 -32.01 -11.46 -7.94
CA TYR A 360 -31.61 -10.51 -6.90
C TYR A 360 -31.38 -9.08 -7.42
N ASN A 361 -31.74 -8.80 -8.68
CA ASN A 361 -31.55 -7.50 -9.32
C ASN A 361 -30.11 -6.95 -9.17
N VAL A 362 -29.11 -7.81 -9.38
CA VAL A 362 -27.68 -7.45 -9.28
C VAL A 362 -27.37 -6.30 -10.26
N PRO A 363 -26.97 -5.12 -9.77
CA PRO A 363 -26.78 -3.95 -10.64
C PRO A 363 -25.67 -4.09 -11.68
N MET A 364 -24.60 -4.82 -11.36
CA MET A 364 -23.46 -4.98 -12.25
C MET A 364 -22.84 -6.37 -12.16
N ILE A 365 -22.63 -6.98 -13.33
CA ILE A 365 -21.89 -8.23 -13.50
C ILE A 365 -20.57 -7.91 -14.19
N LYS A 366 -19.43 -8.20 -13.56
CA LYS A 366 -18.11 -7.82 -14.05
C LYS A 366 -17.17 -9.01 -14.19
N ILE A 367 -16.55 -9.15 -15.37
CA ILE A 367 -15.41 -10.06 -15.57
C ILE A 367 -14.16 -9.43 -14.93
N THR A 368 -13.48 -10.18 -14.07
CA THR A 368 -12.31 -9.72 -13.33
C THR A 368 -11.00 -10.12 -14.03
N GLY A 369 -9.91 -9.41 -13.71
CA GLY A 369 -8.57 -9.75 -14.20
C GLY A 369 -8.04 -11.13 -13.75
N GLY A 370 -8.71 -11.78 -12.79
CA GLY A 370 -8.43 -13.14 -12.33
C GLY A 370 -9.26 -14.21 -13.02
N GLN A 371 -9.90 -13.91 -14.16
CA GLN A 371 -10.77 -14.82 -14.90
C GLN A 371 -11.98 -15.30 -14.06
N ARG A 372 -12.59 -14.36 -13.32
CA ARG A 372 -13.82 -14.60 -12.52
C ARG A 372 -14.96 -13.71 -12.96
N ILE A 373 -16.16 -14.03 -12.50
CA ILE A 373 -17.34 -13.19 -12.59
C ILE A 373 -17.64 -12.64 -11.20
N ASP A 374 -17.87 -11.33 -11.12
CA ASP A 374 -18.16 -10.59 -9.90
C ASP A 374 -19.57 -9.97 -9.99
N LEU A 375 -20.42 -10.30 -9.03
CA LEU A 375 -21.77 -9.77 -8.88
C LEU A 375 -21.72 -8.64 -7.85
N LEU A 376 -21.83 -7.40 -8.31
CA LEU A 376 -21.59 -6.19 -7.52
C LEU A 376 -22.92 -5.49 -7.18
N GLY A 377 -23.01 -4.86 -6.00
CA GLY A 377 -24.21 -4.12 -5.57
C GLY A 377 -25.21 -4.98 -4.80
N VAL A 378 -24.76 -6.10 -4.21
CA VAL A 378 -25.61 -7.05 -3.50
C VAL A 378 -25.87 -6.57 -2.08
N LYS A 379 -27.12 -6.62 -1.62
CA LYS A 379 -27.47 -6.27 -0.24
C LYS A 379 -26.97 -7.33 0.75
N LYS A 380 -26.67 -6.89 1.98
CA LYS A 380 -26.07 -7.75 3.02
C LYS A 380 -26.95 -8.97 3.35
N GLU A 381 -28.24 -8.73 3.49
CA GLU A 381 -29.28 -9.69 3.83
C GLU A 381 -29.56 -10.71 2.72
N ASP A 382 -29.17 -10.39 1.48
CA ASP A 382 -29.33 -11.26 0.31
C ASP A 382 -28.19 -12.28 0.18
N LEU A 383 -27.05 -12.04 0.82
CA LEU A 383 -25.85 -12.87 0.65
C LEU A 383 -26.12 -14.37 0.91
N PRO A 384 -26.74 -14.80 2.04
CA PRO A 384 -26.99 -16.23 2.26
C PRO A 384 -27.90 -16.85 1.19
N ARG A 385 -28.92 -16.12 0.73
CA ARG A 385 -29.88 -16.61 -0.26
C ARG A 385 -29.26 -16.73 -1.66
N ILE A 386 -28.43 -15.76 -2.03
CA ILE A 386 -27.64 -15.81 -3.26
C ILE A 386 -26.70 -17.02 -3.28
N TRP A 387 -25.98 -17.28 -2.19
CA TRP A 387 -25.08 -18.43 -2.12
C TRP A 387 -25.84 -19.77 -2.14
N ALA A 388 -27.01 -19.83 -1.51
CA ALA A 388 -27.90 -20.99 -1.56
C ALA A 388 -28.38 -21.28 -2.99
N ASP A 389 -28.83 -20.25 -3.73
CA ASP A 389 -29.29 -20.42 -5.11
C ASP A 389 -28.15 -20.72 -6.09
N LEU A 390 -26.97 -20.11 -5.89
CA LEU A 390 -25.80 -20.40 -6.71
C LEU A 390 -25.39 -21.86 -6.57
N GLY A 391 -25.37 -22.42 -5.36
CA GLY A 391 -24.85 -23.78 -5.13
C GLY A 391 -23.38 -23.95 -5.55
N MET A 392 -22.65 -22.84 -5.71
CA MET A 392 -21.25 -22.81 -6.14
C MET A 392 -20.34 -22.44 -4.96
N PRO A 393 -19.12 -22.96 -4.88
CA PRO A 393 -18.16 -22.53 -3.87
C PRO A 393 -17.81 -21.05 -4.03
N SER A 394 -17.41 -20.40 -2.93
CA SER A 394 -16.95 -19.01 -2.99
C SER A 394 -15.58 -18.90 -3.66
N GLY A 395 -15.37 -17.78 -4.37
CA GLY A 395 -14.10 -17.36 -4.94
C GLY A 395 -13.13 -16.75 -3.92
N TYR A 396 -13.56 -16.53 -2.66
CA TYR A 396 -12.77 -15.95 -1.57
C TYR A 396 -12.12 -14.60 -1.94
N ALA A 397 -12.81 -13.81 -2.78
CA ALA A 397 -12.34 -12.51 -3.25
C ALA A 397 -12.15 -11.48 -2.12
N TYR A 398 -12.47 -11.82 -0.87
CA TYR A 398 -12.34 -11.00 0.33
C TYR A 398 -11.20 -11.41 1.26
N ALA A 399 -10.80 -12.68 1.25
CA ALA A 399 -9.95 -13.26 2.28
C ALA A 399 -8.46 -12.85 2.14
N LYS A 400 -7.71 -12.91 3.25
CA LYS A 400 -6.24 -13.07 3.21
C LYS A 400 -5.91 -14.55 3.00
N ALA A 401 -6.16 -15.01 1.78
CA ALA A 401 -5.97 -16.39 1.34
C ALA A 401 -5.62 -16.40 -0.15
N LEU A 402 -5.54 -17.59 -0.75
CA LEU A 402 -5.51 -17.74 -2.20
C LEU A 402 -6.78 -17.14 -2.83
N ARG A 403 -6.60 -16.09 -3.65
CA ARG A 403 -7.68 -15.41 -4.37
C ARG A 403 -8.00 -16.11 -5.69
N THR A 404 -6.98 -16.34 -6.50
CA THR A 404 -7.15 -16.86 -7.86
C THR A 404 -5.88 -17.49 -8.38
N VAL A 405 -6.04 -18.49 -9.24
CA VAL A 405 -5.01 -18.97 -10.15
C VAL A 405 -5.44 -18.62 -11.58
N LYS A 406 -4.74 -17.67 -12.21
CA LYS A 406 -5.01 -17.25 -13.60
C LYS A 406 -4.28 -18.22 -14.55
N THR A 407 -4.93 -18.67 -15.61
CA THR A 407 -4.31 -19.59 -16.59
C THR A 407 -4.37 -19.01 -18.00
N CYS A 408 -3.47 -19.44 -18.88
CA CYS A 408 -3.75 -19.34 -20.32
C CYS A 408 -4.40 -20.64 -20.81
N VAL A 409 -4.88 -20.64 -22.05
CA VAL A 409 -5.58 -21.80 -22.66
C VAL A 409 -4.67 -23.02 -22.92
N GLY A 410 -3.38 -22.92 -22.62
CA GLY A 410 -2.43 -24.03 -22.64
C GLY A 410 -2.21 -24.69 -24.00
N LYS A 411 -1.52 -25.83 -23.98
CA LYS A 411 -1.27 -26.68 -25.17
C LYS A 411 -2.55 -27.26 -25.79
N GLN A 412 -3.65 -27.27 -25.04
CA GLN A 412 -4.94 -27.78 -25.51
C GLN A 412 -5.48 -26.94 -26.69
N PHE A 413 -5.30 -25.62 -26.66
CA PHE A 413 -5.85 -24.71 -27.68
C PHE A 413 -4.83 -23.76 -28.31
N CYS A 414 -3.78 -23.36 -27.59
CA CYS A 414 -2.79 -22.41 -28.11
C CYS A 414 -1.71 -23.15 -28.90
N ARG A 415 -1.48 -22.72 -30.15
CA ARG A 415 -0.37 -23.23 -30.99
C ARG A 415 1.03 -23.06 -30.39
N PHE A 416 1.18 -22.20 -29.39
CA PHE A 416 2.44 -21.94 -28.68
C PHE A 416 2.49 -22.55 -27.28
N GLY A 417 1.40 -23.14 -26.80
CA GLY A 417 1.38 -23.74 -25.47
C GLY A 417 2.26 -24.99 -25.45
N THR A 418 3.28 -25.02 -24.60
CA THR A 418 4.16 -26.19 -24.48
C THR A 418 3.66 -27.16 -23.42
N GLN A 419 2.89 -26.67 -22.43
CA GLN A 419 2.39 -27.44 -21.31
C GLN A 419 0.86 -27.28 -21.08
N ASP A 420 0.27 -28.13 -20.22
CA ASP A 420 -1.13 -27.97 -19.78
C ASP A 420 -1.26 -26.96 -18.64
N SER A 421 -1.28 -25.67 -18.97
CA SER A 421 -1.45 -24.64 -17.94
C SER A 421 -2.83 -24.62 -17.30
N THR A 422 -3.87 -25.02 -18.02
CA THR A 422 -5.25 -24.98 -17.52
C THR A 422 -5.46 -26.07 -16.48
N GLY A 423 -5.06 -27.31 -16.79
CA GLY A 423 -5.10 -28.44 -15.85
C GLY A 423 -4.28 -28.18 -14.59
N LEU A 424 -3.00 -27.78 -14.75
CA LEU A 424 -2.14 -27.46 -13.61
C LEU A 424 -2.70 -26.29 -12.78
N GLY A 425 -3.21 -25.24 -13.41
CA GLY A 425 -3.77 -24.09 -12.70
C GLY A 425 -5.01 -24.44 -11.88
N ILE A 426 -5.91 -25.28 -12.41
CA ILE A 426 -7.06 -25.81 -11.67
C ILE A 426 -6.58 -26.62 -10.47
N ARG A 427 -5.60 -27.52 -10.68
CA ARG A 427 -5.02 -28.36 -9.63
C ARG A 427 -4.37 -27.53 -8.52
N MET A 428 -3.61 -26.49 -8.87
CA MET A 428 -3.01 -25.57 -7.90
C MET A 428 -4.10 -24.86 -7.10
N GLU A 429 -5.16 -24.37 -7.76
CA GLU A 429 -6.25 -23.69 -7.07
C GLU A 429 -6.98 -24.60 -6.09
N GLN A 430 -7.30 -25.84 -6.49
CA GLN A 430 -7.97 -26.81 -5.64
C GLN A 430 -7.09 -27.28 -4.48
N THR A 431 -5.78 -27.43 -4.70
CA THR A 431 -4.84 -27.84 -3.64
C THR A 431 -4.71 -26.78 -2.55
N PHE A 432 -4.65 -25.50 -2.93
CA PHE A 432 -4.32 -24.41 -2.00
C PHE A 432 -5.50 -23.48 -1.69
N GLU A 433 -6.70 -23.76 -2.18
CA GLU A 433 -7.86 -22.96 -1.81
C GLU A 433 -8.07 -22.97 -0.30
N ARG A 434 -8.64 -21.87 0.23
CA ARG A 434 -8.97 -21.69 1.66
C ARG A 434 -7.76 -21.63 2.59
N LEU A 435 -6.54 -21.86 2.10
CA LEU A 435 -5.32 -21.65 2.86
C LEU A 435 -5.22 -20.18 3.29
N LYS A 436 -5.32 -19.94 4.60
CA LYS A 436 -5.12 -18.60 5.18
C LYS A 436 -3.64 -18.25 5.16
N THR A 437 -3.35 -17.06 4.67
CA THR A 437 -1.99 -16.52 4.50
C THR A 437 -1.91 -15.14 5.15
N PRO A 438 -0.70 -14.63 5.47
CA PRO A 438 -0.52 -13.33 6.11
C PRO A 438 -1.20 -12.18 5.34
N HIS A 439 -1.19 -12.28 4.01
CA HIS A 439 -1.96 -11.41 3.12
C HIS A 439 -2.54 -12.21 1.94
N LYS A 440 -3.44 -11.61 1.14
CA LYS A 440 -3.96 -12.20 -0.12
C LYS A 440 -2.84 -12.68 -1.05
N VAL A 441 -3.00 -13.87 -1.62
CA VAL A 441 -2.09 -14.50 -2.58
C VAL A 441 -2.80 -14.68 -3.92
N LYS A 442 -2.11 -14.38 -5.02
CA LYS A 442 -2.54 -14.64 -6.39
C LYS A 442 -1.49 -15.51 -7.05
N MET A 443 -1.95 -16.49 -7.83
CA MET A 443 -1.06 -17.32 -8.63
C MET A 443 -1.43 -17.23 -10.11
N ALA A 444 -0.52 -17.68 -10.96
CA ALA A 444 -0.84 -17.90 -12.37
C ALA A 444 0.01 -19.01 -12.97
N VAL A 445 -0.54 -19.66 -13.99
CA VAL A 445 0.13 -20.70 -14.78
C VAL A 445 0.06 -20.32 -16.26
N SER A 446 1.22 -20.10 -16.86
CA SER A 446 1.36 -19.85 -18.29
C SER A 446 2.01 -21.07 -18.92
N ALA A 447 1.45 -21.58 -20.02
CA ALA A 447 2.01 -22.76 -20.69
C ALA A 447 3.27 -22.49 -21.51
N CYS A 448 3.74 -21.25 -21.65
CA CYS A 448 4.95 -20.91 -22.38
C CYS A 448 5.49 -19.52 -21.96
N PRO A 449 6.74 -19.16 -22.35
CA PRO A 449 7.36 -17.88 -21.99
C PRO A 449 6.63 -16.62 -22.50
N ARG A 450 5.64 -16.75 -23.40
CA ARG A 450 4.76 -15.62 -23.79
C ARG A 450 3.90 -15.09 -22.64
N ASN A 451 3.76 -15.87 -21.57
CA ASN A 451 3.28 -15.42 -20.27
C ASN A 451 1.88 -14.75 -20.26
N CYS A 452 0.92 -15.26 -21.05
CA CYS A 452 -0.42 -14.67 -21.16
C CYS A 452 -1.22 -14.66 -19.83
N ALA A 453 -0.83 -15.47 -18.84
CA ALA A 453 -1.42 -15.44 -17.51
C ALA A 453 -0.77 -14.41 -16.56
N GLU A 454 0.25 -13.68 -17.04
CA GLU A 454 1.03 -12.71 -16.27
C GLU A 454 1.70 -13.32 -15.02
N SER A 455 2.20 -14.55 -15.15
CA SER A 455 2.89 -15.31 -14.10
C SER A 455 4.04 -14.51 -13.47
N GLY A 456 4.75 -13.69 -14.25
CA GLY A 456 5.90 -12.90 -13.76
C GLY A 456 5.56 -11.77 -12.79
N ILE A 457 4.28 -11.51 -12.48
CA ILE A 457 3.85 -10.47 -11.52
C ILE A 457 2.87 -10.99 -10.45
N LYS A 458 2.75 -12.31 -10.32
CA LYS A 458 1.94 -12.95 -9.28
C LYS A 458 2.79 -13.31 -8.06
N ASP A 459 2.13 -13.49 -6.92
CA ASP A 459 2.81 -13.88 -5.69
C ASP A 459 3.54 -15.24 -5.88
N VAL A 460 2.93 -16.16 -6.65
CA VAL A 460 3.59 -17.34 -7.25
C VAL A 460 3.20 -17.46 -8.73
N GLY A 461 4.17 -17.48 -9.63
CA GLY A 461 3.97 -17.64 -11.07
C GLY A 461 4.59 -18.92 -11.58
N VAL A 462 3.90 -19.64 -12.44
CA VAL A 462 4.43 -20.84 -13.11
C VAL A 462 4.47 -20.59 -14.61
N VAL A 463 5.58 -20.91 -15.26
CA VAL A 463 5.79 -20.77 -16.70
C VAL A 463 6.30 -22.08 -17.27
N GLY A 464 5.57 -22.63 -18.23
CA GLY A 464 5.98 -23.82 -18.97
C GLY A 464 7.17 -23.50 -19.87
N VAL A 465 8.18 -24.35 -19.84
CA VAL A 465 9.36 -24.30 -20.71
C VAL A 465 9.55 -25.66 -21.37
N GLU A 466 10.49 -25.75 -22.31
CA GLU A 466 10.85 -27.02 -22.92
C GLU A 466 11.43 -27.95 -21.84
N GLY A 467 10.81 -29.11 -21.61
CA GLY A 467 11.26 -30.10 -20.63
C GLY A 467 10.87 -29.86 -19.17
N GLY A 468 10.07 -28.84 -18.85
CA GLY A 468 9.62 -28.61 -17.47
C GLY A 468 8.83 -27.32 -17.21
N TRP A 469 8.95 -26.82 -15.98
CA TRP A 469 8.25 -25.66 -15.44
C TRP A 469 9.20 -24.78 -14.63
N GLU A 470 9.20 -23.48 -14.92
CA GLU A 470 9.83 -22.46 -14.09
C GLU A 470 8.83 -21.93 -13.07
N ILE A 471 9.27 -21.83 -11.81
CA ILE A 471 8.49 -21.30 -10.70
C ILE A 471 9.09 -19.96 -10.30
N TYR A 472 8.26 -18.92 -10.29
CA TYR A 472 8.62 -17.56 -9.92
C TYR A 472 7.87 -17.14 -8.65
N VAL A 473 8.49 -16.34 -7.80
CA VAL A 473 7.91 -15.93 -6.51
C VAL A 473 8.12 -14.44 -6.21
N GLY A 474 7.25 -13.88 -5.37
CA GLY A 474 7.39 -12.50 -4.89
C GLY A 474 6.92 -11.43 -5.88
N GLY A 475 6.24 -11.78 -6.98
CA GLY A 475 5.70 -10.78 -7.91
C GLY A 475 4.55 -9.97 -7.32
N ASN A 476 4.39 -8.72 -7.80
CA ASN A 476 3.29 -7.86 -7.39
C ASN A 476 2.82 -6.93 -8.51
N GLY A 477 1.65 -7.22 -9.08
CA GLY A 477 0.93 -6.30 -9.98
C GLY A 477 0.08 -5.23 -9.26
N GLY A 478 0.58 -4.68 -8.15
CA GLY A 478 -0.14 -3.73 -7.29
C GLY A 478 0.38 -2.29 -7.39
N THR A 479 0.23 -1.50 -6.31
CA THR A 479 0.71 -0.11 -6.23
C THR A 479 2.22 0.03 -6.44
N HIS A 480 2.98 -0.97 -6.00
CA HIS A 480 4.41 -1.12 -6.30
C HIS A 480 4.56 -2.31 -7.23
N LEU A 481 4.75 -2.04 -8.52
CA LEU A 481 4.98 -3.08 -9.51
C LEU A 481 6.32 -3.76 -9.19
N ARG A 482 6.30 -5.09 -9.04
CA ARG A 482 7.49 -5.89 -8.81
C ARG A 482 7.45 -7.14 -9.67
N ALA A 483 8.52 -7.38 -10.42
CA ALA A 483 8.73 -8.65 -11.10
C ALA A 483 8.95 -9.77 -10.07
N ALA A 484 8.44 -10.96 -10.37
CA ALA A 484 8.71 -12.16 -9.59
C ALA A 484 10.12 -12.69 -9.90
N ASP A 485 10.78 -13.23 -8.90
CA ASP A 485 12.12 -13.82 -9.04
C ASP A 485 12.00 -15.31 -9.34
N LEU A 486 12.87 -15.85 -10.20
CA LEU A 486 12.91 -17.28 -10.50
C LEU A 486 13.32 -18.05 -9.25
N LEU A 487 12.43 -18.84 -8.67
CA LEU A 487 12.74 -19.71 -7.53
C LEU A 487 13.55 -20.92 -7.99
N CYS A 488 13.00 -21.71 -8.92
CA CYS A 488 13.62 -22.92 -9.46
C CYS A 488 12.93 -23.37 -10.75
N THR A 489 13.51 -24.40 -11.38
CA THR A 489 12.94 -25.13 -12.51
C THR A 489 12.73 -26.59 -12.11
N VAL A 490 11.55 -27.13 -12.37
CA VAL A 490 11.16 -28.51 -12.05
C VAL A 490 10.64 -29.22 -13.30
N LYS A 491 10.55 -30.56 -13.28
CA LYS A 491 10.16 -31.34 -14.47
C LYS A 491 8.67 -31.65 -14.49
N THR A 492 8.07 -31.86 -13.33
CA THR A 492 6.73 -32.40 -13.18
C THR A 492 5.78 -31.42 -12.51
N GLU A 493 4.48 -31.61 -12.76
CA GLU A 493 3.43 -30.85 -12.09
C GLU A 493 3.39 -31.12 -10.58
N ASP A 494 3.74 -32.34 -10.15
CA ASP A 494 3.82 -32.71 -8.73
C ASP A 494 4.88 -31.90 -8.01
N GLU A 495 6.06 -31.73 -8.61
CA GLU A 495 7.12 -30.88 -8.07
C GLU A 495 6.71 -29.40 -8.02
N VAL A 496 5.88 -28.93 -8.97
CA VAL A 496 5.32 -27.56 -8.91
C VAL A 496 4.43 -27.39 -7.68
N ILE A 497 3.54 -28.36 -7.42
CA ILE A 497 2.67 -28.36 -6.24
C ILE A 497 3.50 -28.44 -4.96
N GLU A 498 4.49 -29.35 -4.91
CA GLU A 498 5.38 -29.52 -3.76
C GLU A 498 6.13 -28.23 -3.42
N MET A 499 6.79 -27.62 -4.40
CA MET A 499 7.57 -26.41 -4.18
C MET A 499 6.69 -25.20 -3.84
N THR A 500 5.53 -25.08 -4.50
CA THR A 500 4.56 -24.01 -4.20
C THR A 500 4.03 -24.16 -2.79
N GLY A 501 3.67 -25.37 -2.36
CA GLY A 501 3.18 -25.64 -1.02
C GLY A 501 4.21 -25.29 0.05
N ALA A 502 5.45 -25.71 -0.15
CA ALA A 502 6.55 -25.41 0.77
C ALA A 502 6.81 -23.89 0.87
N PHE A 503 6.83 -23.20 -0.27
CA PHE A 503 6.96 -21.74 -0.31
C PHE A 503 5.84 -21.03 0.47
N LEU A 504 4.57 -21.43 0.24
CA LEU A 504 3.44 -20.84 0.93
C LEU A 504 3.50 -21.11 2.43
N GLN A 505 3.87 -22.32 2.85
CA GLN A 505 3.97 -22.64 4.27
C GLN A 505 5.09 -21.83 4.93
N TYR A 506 6.26 -21.72 4.29
CA TYR A 506 7.36 -20.95 4.84
C TYR A 506 6.98 -19.46 4.94
N TYR A 507 6.32 -18.91 3.92
CA TYR A 507 5.76 -17.56 3.96
C TYR A 507 4.74 -17.39 5.10
N ARG A 508 3.84 -18.36 5.32
CA ARG A 508 2.87 -18.32 6.44
C ARG A 508 3.58 -18.20 7.78
N GLU A 509 4.62 -19.01 7.99
CA GLU A 509 5.33 -19.15 9.27
C GLU A 509 6.36 -18.04 9.55
N SER A 510 6.88 -17.37 8.51
CA SER A 510 7.97 -16.39 8.66
C SER A 510 7.56 -14.94 8.40
N ALA A 511 6.51 -14.66 7.62
CA ALA A 511 6.09 -13.29 7.32
C ALA A 511 5.22 -12.66 8.42
N HIS A 512 5.22 -11.32 8.46
CA HIS A 512 4.32 -10.56 9.33
C HIS A 512 2.89 -10.59 8.80
N TYR A 513 1.89 -10.57 9.69
CA TYR A 513 0.50 -10.42 9.27
C TYR A 513 0.30 -9.13 8.47
N LEU A 514 -0.44 -9.20 7.36
CA LEU A 514 -0.60 -8.18 6.32
C LEU A 514 0.64 -7.86 5.46
N GLU A 515 1.73 -8.61 5.59
CA GLU A 515 2.87 -8.50 4.70
C GLU A 515 2.63 -9.23 3.38
N ARG A 516 2.94 -8.61 2.23
CA ARG A 516 2.88 -9.26 0.91
C ARG A 516 4.11 -10.13 0.69
N THR A 517 3.96 -11.23 -0.05
CA THR A 517 5.10 -12.07 -0.47
C THR A 517 6.21 -11.25 -1.14
N SER A 518 5.86 -10.23 -1.93
CA SER A 518 6.84 -9.35 -2.59
C SER A 518 7.79 -8.65 -1.62
N LYS A 519 7.26 -8.13 -0.51
CA LYS A 519 8.08 -7.47 0.53
C LYS A 519 8.85 -8.50 1.34
N TRP A 520 8.17 -9.58 1.70
CA TRP A 520 8.78 -10.67 2.46
C TRP A 520 9.97 -11.30 1.71
N VAL A 521 9.86 -11.55 0.40
CA VAL A 521 10.98 -12.05 -0.42
C VAL A 521 12.14 -11.05 -0.46
N GLU A 522 11.87 -9.73 -0.51
CA GLU A 522 12.91 -8.70 -0.44
C GLU A 522 13.61 -8.68 0.92
N CYS A 523 12.87 -8.86 2.00
CA CYS A 523 13.40 -8.87 3.37
C CYS A 523 14.18 -10.14 3.70
N VAL A 524 13.65 -11.32 3.37
CA VAL A 524 14.27 -12.61 3.68
C VAL A 524 15.40 -12.93 2.71
N GLY A 525 15.27 -12.50 1.45
CA GLY A 525 16.23 -12.81 0.39
C GLY A 525 15.94 -14.15 -0.29
N LEU A 526 15.96 -14.15 -1.63
CA LEU A 526 15.65 -15.31 -2.44
C LEU A 526 16.61 -16.50 -2.18
N GLU A 527 17.90 -16.23 -1.97
CA GLU A 527 18.87 -17.30 -1.72
C GLU A 527 18.58 -18.04 -0.42
N HIS A 528 18.23 -17.32 0.65
CA HIS A 528 17.83 -17.96 1.90
C HIS A 528 16.55 -18.79 1.74
N ILE A 529 15.57 -18.26 0.99
CA ILE A 529 14.36 -19.02 0.67
C ILE A 529 14.73 -20.32 -0.08
N ARG A 530 15.66 -20.27 -1.04
CA ARG A 530 16.13 -21.49 -1.73
C ARG A 530 16.83 -22.46 -0.78
N GLU A 531 17.69 -21.98 0.11
CA GLU A 531 18.35 -22.84 1.12
C GLU A 531 17.31 -23.62 1.94
N VAL A 532 16.28 -22.93 2.44
CA VAL A 532 15.20 -23.53 3.24
C VAL A 532 14.36 -24.52 2.42
N LEU A 533 13.97 -24.15 1.20
CA LEU A 533 13.06 -24.96 0.40
C LEU A 533 13.76 -26.12 -0.33
N PHE A 534 15.05 -26.03 -0.59
CA PHE A 534 15.80 -27.10 -1.26
C PHE A 534 16.31 -28.16 -0.28
N ASP A 535 16.40 -27.84 1.01
CA ASP A 535 16.57 -28.85 2.05
C ASP A 535 15.34 -29.77 2.13
N VAL A 536 15.55 -31.06 1.86
CA VAL A 536 14.47 -32.04 1.70
C VAL A 536 13.72 -32.28 3.01
N GLU A 537 14.43 -32.33 4.14
CA GLU A 537 13.82 -32.56 5.45
C GLU A 537 12.98 -31.36 5.89
N THR A 538 13.52 -30.14 5.73
CA THR A 538 12.78 -28.91 6.01
C THR A 538 11.57 -28.77 5.10
N ARG A 539 11.71 -29.04 3.79
CA ARG A 539 10.59 -29.02 2.84
C ARG A 539 9.51 -30.02 3.22
N ARG A 540 9.87 -31.26 3.58
CA ARG A 540 8.91 -32.28 4.03
C ARG A 540 8.15 -31.82 5.27
N ALA A 541 8.86 -31.28 6.26
CA ALA A 541 8.25 -30.79 7.49
C ALA A 541 7.28 -29.61 7.26
N LEU A 542 7.62 -28.71 6.33
CA LEU A 542 6.73 -27.62 5.90
C LEU A 542 5.46 -28.20 5.27
N LEU A 543 5.58 -29.15 4.34
CA LEU A 543 4.42 -29.74 3.66
C LEU A 543 3.51 -30.52 4.60
N GLU A 544 4.05 -31.21 5.60
CA GLU A 544 3.25 -31.88 6.62
C GLU A 544 2.36 -30.88 7.39
N ARG A 545 2.94 -29.75 7.82
CA ARG A 545 2.18 -28.69 8.51
C ARG A 545 1.19 -28.00 7.59
N LEU A 546 1.53 -27.84 6.31
CA LEU A 546 0.60 -27.33 5.30
C LEU A 546 -0.61 -28.25 5.14
N HIS A 547 -0.40 -29.57 5.03
CA HIS A 547 -1.48 -30.54 4.91
C HIS A 547 -2.38 -30.56 6.14
N LYS A 548 -1.80 -30.46 7.36
CA LYS A 548 -2.59 -30.30 8.60
C LYS A 548 -3.44 -29.03 8.56
N ALA A 549 -2.90 -27.92 8.04
CA ALA A 549 -3.65 -26.67 7.94
C ALA A 549 -4.77 -26.73 6.90
N LEU A 550 -4.53 -27.34 5.73
CA LEU A 550 -5.52 -27.47 4.67
C LEU A 550 -6.68 -28.40 5.08
N SER A 551 -6.39 -29.51 5.76
CA SER A 551 -7.42 -30.46 6.23
C SER A 551 -8.36 -29.86 7.27
N ALA A 552 -7.93 -28.81 7.97
CA ALA A 552 -8.75 -28.08 8.94
C ALA A 552 -9.65 -27.01 8.31
N THR A 553 -9.53 -26.71 7.02
CA THR A 553 -10.32 -25.65 6.37
C THR A 553 -11.76 -26.08 6.08
N LYS A 554 -12.70 -25.14 6.23
CA LYS A 554 -14.13 -25.34 5.96
C LYS A 554 -14.65 -24.30 4.96
N ASP A 555 -15.76 -24.62 4.29
CA ASP A 555 -16.45 -23.65 3.43
C ASP A 555 -17.39 -22.82 4.32
N PRO A 556 -17.12 -21.52 4.52
CA PRO A 556 -17.97 -20.71 5.38
C PRO A 556 -19.39 -20.58 4.83
N TRP A 557 -19.56 -20.55 3.50
CA TRP A 557 -20.89 -20.37 2.91
C TRP A 557 -21.74 -21.62 3.00
N ARG A 558 -21.13 -22.80 2.97
CA ARG A 558 -21.86 -24.06 3.23
C ARG A 558 -22.42 -24.07 4.66
N GLU A 559 -21.62 -23.68 5.64
CA GLU A 559 -22.06 -23.59 7.04
C GLU A 559 -23.11 -22.50 7.26
N ILE A 560 -22.92 -21.31 6.67
CA ILE A 560 -23.84 -20.18 6.82
C ILE A 560 -25.20 -20.47 6.18
N VAL A 561 -25.24 -21.07 4.99
CA VAL A 561 -26.50 -21.40 4.31
C VAL A 561 -27.33 -22.41 5.12
N GLU A 562 -26.67 -23.33 5.83
CA GLU A 562 -27.32 -24.37 6.64
C GLU A 562 -27.65 -23.92 8.08
N ASN A 563 -27.13 -22.77 8.55
CA ASN A 563 -27.24 -22.33 9.95
C ASN A 563 -28.00 -21.00 10.11
N GLU A 564 -29.27 -21.09 10.49
CA GLU A 564 -30.13 -19.91 10.69
C GLU A 564 -29.62 -18.93 11.76
N ARG A 565 -28.97 -19.43 12.81
CA ARG A 565 -28.42 -18.58 13.88
C ARG A 565 -27.30 -17.69 13.34
N LEU A 566 -26.39 -18.26 12.54
CA LEU A 566 -25.33 -17.49 11.88
C LEU A 566 -25.91 -16.46 10.90
N GLN A 567 -26.96 -16.83 10.16
CA GLN A 567 -27.65 -15.89 9.26
C GLN A 567 -28.24 -14.70 10.01
N GLN A 568 -28.89 -14.95 11.15
CA GLN A 568 -29.47 -13.92 11.99
C GLN A 568 -28.40 -13.01 12.61
N MET A 569 -27.33 -13.58 13.16
CA MET A 569 -26.26 -12.83 13.81
C MET A 569 -25.46 -11.96 12.84
N LEU A 570 -25.18 -12.47 11.63
CA LEU A 570 -24.24 -11.82 10.71
C LEU A 570 -24.92 -10.97 9.64
N PHE A 571 -26.10 -11.36 9.15
CA PHE A 571 -26.69 -10.80 7.92
C PHE A 571 -28.06 -10.13 8.07
N ARG A 572 -28.72 -10.24 9.24
CA ARG A 572 -29.93 -9.44 9.50
C ARG A 572 -29.57 -8.09 10.14
N ASP A 573 -30.30 -7.05 9.76
CA ASP A 573 -30.21 -5.75 10.44
C ASP A 573 -30.88 -5.84 11.82
N ILE A 574 -30.23 -5.28 12.84
CA ILE A 574 -30.75 -5.16 14.22
C ILE A 574 -31.75 -3.98 14.29
N GLY A 575 -32.51 -3.76 13.21
CA GLY A 575 -33.61 -2.81 13.13
C GLY A 575 -34.91 -3.59 13.10
N ASP A 576 -35.68 -3.49 14.18
CA ASP A 576 -37.01 -4.09 14.40
C ASP A 576 -37.07 -5.62 14.58
N LYS A 577 -36.59 -6.12 15.73
CA LYS A 577 -37.30 -7.11 16.59
C LYS A 577 -36.54 -7.40 17.89
N GLU A 578 -37.31 -7.64 18.96
CA GLU A 578 -36.85 -7.92 20.32
C GLU A 578 -35.78 -9.02 20.41
N PRO A 579 -34.87 -8.95 21.41
CA PRO A 579 -33.90 -10.00 21.66
C PRO A 579 -34.62 -11.32 21.98
N VAL A 580 -34.21 -12.39 21.29
CA VAL A 580 -34.60 -13.76 21.63
C VAL A 580 -34.03 -14.08 23.03
N PRO A 581 -34.83 -14.61 23.97
CA PRO A 581 -34.35 -14.97 25.30
C PRO A 581 -33.22 -15.99 25.19
N VAL A 582 -32.18 -15.78 26.00
CA VAL A 582 -31.15 -16.78 26.25
C VAL A 582 -31.76 -17.85 27.15
N GLU A 583 -31.87 -19.08 26.66
CA GLU A 583 -32.03 -20.29 27.50
C GLU A 583 -30.66 -20.89 27.81
#